data_AF-A0A5N5X6B7-F1
#
_entry.id   AF-A0A5N5X6B7-F1
#
_cell.length_a   1.000
_cell.length_b   1.000
_cell.length_c   1.000
_cell.angle_alpha   90.00
_cell.angle_beta   90.00
_cell.angle_gamma   90.00
#
_symmetry.space_group_name_H-M   'P 1'
#
loop_
_entity.id
_entity.type
_entity.pdbx_description
1 polymer ?
#
loop_
_entity_poly.entity_id
_entity_poly.type
_entity_poly.pdbx_seq_one_letter_code
_entity_poly.pdbx_strand_id
1 'polypeptide(L)'
;MVQAWLIYSIALYARGERQKAQEAFSQSAEIAFELGMHRGDFASSTHPERSMEAESMRRTWWELYITDIFMAVSLKTITFRCTTVAPEVCLPCEDSAYTGSGDVPPPRKMLDFKRRVFAAEEIAFSSFSYRIEAATILCRVLVLNRLRDYHRDHLQAIENALVSWVNHLPSRKLDIVDSYGNVDEMIFQAHLIIAYATMLLHLPRSDLRPLLTQPDDCFWPSAPCHLSSTFPRLVHSIKATEASRRVSDSISICPNIQKHTPFVIPALALCGMIQLATSINHSEECFDHHCNRVTLILGCLKSTKRTWGSAECAYDCVRSSAADILSDSIEKWNAEPLKSIPTPQNSDDVERTSQSAPPAVTVAEGQGLMIPELAPGFIDPTCYNASFFNCLAEFDLS
;
A
#
# COMPACT_ATOMS: atom_id res chain seq x y z
N MET A 1 28.23 -0.35 8.96
CA MET A 1 27.36 -0.60 10.13
C MET A 1 25.89 -0.34 9.84
N VAL A 2 25.50 0.75 9.16
CA VAL A 2 24.10 1.05 8.77
C VAL A 2 23.39 -0.16 8.12
N GLN A 3 23.94 -0.69 7.02
CA GLN A 3 23.34 -1.84 6.32
C GLN A 3 23.13 -3.07 7.22
N ALA A 4 24.07 -3.37 8.11
CA ALA A 4 23.98 -4.50 9.01
C ALA A 4 22.84 -4.32 10.04
N TRP A 5 22.76 -3.14 10.68
CA TRP A 5 21.67 -2.82 11.60
C TRP A 5 20.31 -2.78 10.91
N LEU A 6 20.25 -2.27 9.68
CA LEU A 6 19.03 -2.30 8.86
C LEU A 6 18.55 -3.74 8.61
N ILE A 7 19.41 -4.62 8.08
CA ILE A 7 19.06 -6.02 7.84
C ILE A 7 18.65 -6.73 9.13
N TYR A 8 19.38 -6.48 10.22
CA TYR A 8 19.07 -7.05 11.54
C TYR A 8 17.69 -6.58 12.05
N SER A 9 17.36 -5.30 11.87
CA SER A 9 16.05 -4.76 12.24
C SER A 9 14.90 -5.41 11.47
N ILE A 10 15.08 -5.66 10.16
CA ILE A 10 14.10 -6.35 9.31
C ILE A 10 13.93 -7.81 9.76
N ALA A 11 15.03 -8.49 10.09
CA ALA A 11 14.99 -9.86 10.59
C ALA A 11 14.28 -9.95 11.96
N LEU A 12 14.54 -9.02 12.89
CA LEU A 12 13.84 -8.93 14.16
C LEU A 12 12.34 -8.66 13.98
N TYR A 13 11.99 -7.74 13.07
CA TYR A 13 10.59 -7.49 12.70
C TYR A 13 9.92 -8.76 12.18
N ALA A 14 10.57 -9.48 11.27
CA ALA A 14 10.08 -10.74 10.72
C ALA A 14 9.94 -11.86 11.77
N ARG A 15 10.73 -11.81 12.84
CA ARG A 15 10.62 -12.74 13.97
C ARG A 15 9.53 -12.35 14.99
N GLY A 16 8.87 -11.21 14.80
CA GLY A 16 7.87 -10.69 15.74
C GLY A 16 8.46 -9.94 16.94
N GLU A 17 9.77 -9.73 16.98
CA GLU A 17 10.48 -9.01 18.06
C GLU A 17 10.38 -7.47 17.85
N ARG A 18 9.15 -6.93 17.85
CA ARG A 18 8.85 -5.56 17.40
C ARG A 18 9.65 -4.47 18.10
N GLN A 19 9.76 -4.51 19.42
CA GLN A 19 10.50 -3.50 20.18
C GLN A 19 11.98 -3.49 19.82
N LYS A 20 12.62 -4.66 19.81
CA LYS A 20 14.03 -4.79 19.41
C LYS A 20 14.26 -4.39 17.95
N ALA A 21 13.30 -4.70 17.07
CA ALA A 21 13.35 -4.26 15.68
C ALA A 21 13.39 -2.72 15.58
N GLN A 22 12.58 -2.02 16.38
CA GLN A 22 12.59 -0.56 16.43
C GLN A 22 13.87 0.02 17.03
N GLU A 23 14.41 -0.60 18.07
CA GLU A 23 15.69 -0.21 18.67
C GLU A 23 16.83 -0.36 17.65
N ALA A 24 16.92 -1.52 16.99
CA ALA A 24 17.90 -1.79 15.94
C ALA A 24 17.76 -0.84 14.73
N PHE A 25 16.51 -0.58 14.29
CA PHE A 25 16.24 0.37 13.23
C PHE A 25 16.65 1.80 13.63
N SER A 26 16.34 2.21 14.86
CA SER A 26 16.69 3.54 15.38
C SER A 26 18.21 3.74 15.38
N GLN A 27 18.97 2.74 15.79
CA GLN A 27 20.44 2.78 15.71
C GLN A 27 20.94 2.88 14.27
N SER A 28 20.34 2.13 13.34
CA SER A 28 20.68 2.21 11.92
C SER A 28 20.44 3.61 11.35
N ALA A 29 19.27 4.19 11.65
CA ALA A 29 18.88 5.52 11.21
C ALA A 29 19.77 6.61 11.81
N GLU A 30 20.09 6.53 13.11
CA GLU A 30 20.98 7.47 13.80
C GLU A 30 22.36 7.52 13.15
N ILE A 31 22.99 6.36 12.92
CA ILE A 31 24.29 6.29 12.22
C ILE A 31 24.17 6.86 10.80
N ALA A 32 23.08 6.58 10.08
CA ALA A 32 22.86 7.13 8.74
C ALA A 32 22.71 8.66 8.75
N PHE A 33 22.08 9.23 9.78
CA PHE A 33 21.97 10.67 9.97
C PHE A 33 23.32 11.31 10.30
N GLU A 34 24.10 10.71 11.21
CA GLU A 34 25.44 11.18 11.59
C GLU A 34 26.39 11.20 10.39
N LEU A 35 26.32 10.20 9.52
CA LEU A 35 27.10 10.15 8.29
C LEU A 35 26.62 11.17 7.25
N GLY A 36 25.38 11.64 7.33
CA GLY A 36 24.79 12.52 6.33
C GLY A 36 24.16 11.78 5.14
N MET A 37 23.84 10.48 5.25
CA MET A 37 23.29 9.66 4.15
C MET A 37 22.00 10.20 3.52
N HIS A 38 21.29 11.06 4.26
CA HIS A 38 20.05 11.72 3.84
C HIS A 38 20.26 12.92 2.91
N ARG A 39 21.50 13.38 2.75
CA ARG A 39 21.83 14.56 1.96
C ARG A 39 22.18 14.15 0.53
N GLY A 40 21.79 14.98 -0.44
CA GLY A 40 22.01 14.69 -1.85
C GLY A 40 23.49 14.61 -2.27
N ASP A 41 24.37 15.30 -1.54
CA ASP A 41 25.82 15.34 -1.77
C ASP A 41 26.57 14.14 -1.20
N PHE A 42 26.06 13.49 -0.15
CA PHE A 42 26.72 12.34 0.50
C PHE A 42 26.97 11.19 -0.47
N ALA A 43 25.96 10.84 -1.28
CA ALA A 43 26.05 9.78 -2.27
C ALA A 43 26.24 10.34 -3.69
N SER A 44 26.93 11.47 -3.81
CA SER A 44 27.35 12.03 -5.11
C SER A 44 28.77 11.54 -5.45
N SER A 45 28.92 10.78 -6.54
CA SER A 45 30.25 10.41 -7.03
C SER A 45 30.60 11.28 -8.24
N THR A 46 31.55 12.20 -8.08
CA THR A 46 32.22 12.89 -9.20
C THR A 46 33.20 11.98 -9.94
N HIS A 47 33.51 10.80 -9.38
CA HIS A 47 34.45 9.82 -9.92
C HIS A 47 33.73 8.52 -10.31
N PRO A 48 33.83 8.05 -11.57
CA PRO A 48 33.20 6.81 -12.04
C PRO A 48 33.54 5.57 -11.21
N GLU A 49 34.76 5.49 -10.67
CA GLU A 49 35.25 4.34 -9.91
C GLU A 49 34.52 4.12 -8.56
N ARG A 50 33.90 5.17 -8.02
CA ARG A 50 33.10 5.11 -6.78
C ARG A 50 31.59 5.08 -7.05
N SER A 51 31.18 4.96 -8.31
CA SER A 51 29.78 4.98 -8.71
C SER A 51 28.97 3.84 -8.08
N MET A 52 29.57 2.65 -7.94
CA MET A 52 28.97 1.49 -7.27
C MET A 52 28.76 1.73 -5.77
N GLU A 53 29.76 2.28 -5.07
CA GLU A 53 29.66 2.59 -3.64
C GLU A 53 28.57 3.65 -3.40
N ALA A 54 28.57 4.71 -4.21
CA ALA A 54 27.56 5.76 -4.14
C ALA A 54 26.15 5.22 -4.42
N GLU A 55 26.00 4.28 -5.36
CA GLU A 55 24.72 3.60 -5.60
C GLU A 55 24.29 2.74 -4.42
N SER A 56 25.22 2.00 -3.81
CA SER A 56 24.96 1.21 -2.60
C SER A 56 24.47 2.10 -1.44
N MET A 57 25.05 3.30 -1.29
CA MET A 57 24.64 4.29 -0.29
C MET A 57 23.22 4.83 -0.56
N ARG A 58 22.89 5.18 -1.82
CA ARG A 58 21.53 5.60 -2.21
C ARG A 58 20.50 4.52 -1.91
N ARG A 59 20.78 3.27 -2.30
CA ARG A 59 19.93 2.11 -2.03
C ARG A 59 19.72 1.89 -0.54
N THR A 60 20.78 2.05 0.26
CA THR A 60 20.71 1.93 1.72
C THR A 60 19.80 2.99 2.34
N TRP A 61 19.92 4.26 1.91
CA TRP A 61 19.06 5.34 2.39
C TRP A 61 17.59 5.10 2.03
N TRP A 62 17.31 4.72 0.78
CA TRP A 62 15.94 4.45 0.35
C TRP A 62 15.34 3.20 1.02
N GLU A 63 16.15 2.19 1.35
CA GLU A 63 15.67 1.05 2.12
C GLU A 63 15.38 1.41 3.58
N LEU A 64 16.17 2.31 4.19
CA LEU A 64 15.84 2.90 5.51
C LEU A 64 14.50 3.66 5.45
N TYR A 65 14.29 4.47 4.42
CA TYR A 65 13.06 5.23 4.20
C TYR A 65 11.84 4.30 4.08
N ILE A 66 11.93 3.23 3.28
CA ILE A 66 10.84 2.27 3.08
C ILE A 66 10.59 1.46 4.36
N THR A 67 11.66 1.04 5.04
CA THR A 67 11.56 0.27 6.30
C THR A 67 10.89 1.08 7.40
N ASP A 68 11.17 2.37 7.53
CA ASP A 68 10.52 3.29 8.47
C ASP A 68 8.98 3.28 8.29
N ILE A 69 8.53 3.31 7.03
CA ILE A 69 7.11 3.29 6.67
C ILE A 69 6.46 1.98 7.08
N PHE A 70 7.08 0.85 6.74
CA PHE A 70 6.51 -0.46 7.06
C PHE A 70 6.47 -0.73 8.57
N MET A 71 7.50 -0.32 9.31
CA MET A 71 7.50 -0.47 10.77
C MET A 71 6.42 0.39 11.44
N ALA A 72 6.07 1.54 10.85
CA ALA A 72 5.01 2.40 11.36
C ALA A 72 3.59 1.84 11.20
N VAL A 73 3.37 0.90 10.28
CA VAL A 73 2.03 0.31 10.02
C VAL A 73 1.45 -0.32 11.29
N SER A 74 2.27 -1.06 12.04
CA SER A 74 1.83 -1.77 13.26
C SER A 74 1.88 -0.93 14.53
N LEU A 75 2.33 0.33 14.45
CA LEU A 75 2.46 1.20 15.62
C LEU A 75 1.14 1.87 15.98
N LYS A 76 0.82 1.92 17.28
CA LYS A 76 -0.33 2.70 17.79
C LYS A 76 -0.12 4.21 17.60
N THR A 77 1.13 4.66 17.67
CA THR A 77 1.56 6.05 17.46
C THR A 77 2.60 6.10 16.34
N ILE A 78 2.33 6.87 15.29
CA ILE A 78 3.27 7.01 14.17
C ILE A 78 4.38 7.97 14.58
N THR A 79 5.62 7.50 14.55
CA THR A 79 6.83 8.33 14.65
C THR A 79 7.69 8.01 13.45
N PHE A 80 7.72 8.92 12.48
CA PHE A 80 8.60 8.79 11.33
C PHE A 80 9.93 9.48 11.59
N ARG A 81 11.02 8.86 11.16
CA ARG A 81 12.38 9.41 11.28
C ARG A 81 12.95 9.78 9.93
N CYS A 82 12.93 8.84 9.00
CA CYS A 82 13.50 8.99 7.68
C CYS A 82 12.53 9.66 6.70
N THR A 83 11.23 9.45 6.86
CA THR A 83 10.24 9.95 5.89
C THR A 83 9.98 11.45 5.99
N THR A 84 10.25 12.07 7.13
CA THR A 84 10.07 13.52 7.38
C THR A 84 11.17 14.38 6.73
N VAL A 85 12.21 13.75 6.20
CA VAL A 85 13.35 14.43 5.57
C VAL A 85 13.03 14.77 4.11
N ALA A 86 13.52 15.90 3.63
CA ALA A 86 13.43 16.24 2.21
C ALA A 86 14.08 15.16 1.33
N PRO A 87 13.48 14.77 0.20
CA PRO A 87 14.00 13.70 -0.66
C PRO A 87 15.14 14.21 -1.55
N GLU A 88 16.26 14.59 -0.92
CA GLU A 88 17.44 15.13 -1.60
C GLU A 88 18.31 14.04 -2.24
N VAL A 89 18.29 12.84 -1.67
CA VAL A 89 19.02 11.69 -2.19
C VAL A 89 18.46 11.28 -3.54
N CYS A 90 19.33 11.15 -4.54
CA CYS A 90 18.93 10.70 -5.87
C CYS A 90 18.36 9.27 -5.86
N LEU A 91 17.58 8.96 -6.88
CA LEU A 91 16.93 7.67 -7.06
C LEU A 91 17.94 6.57 -7.45
N PRO A 92 17.76 5.33 -6.96
CA PRO A 92 18.58 4.19 -7.35
C PRO A 92 18.44 3.84 -8.84
N CYS A 93 19.46 3.22 -9.42
CA CYS A 93 19.41 2.66 -10.77
C CYS A 93 18.76 1.26 -10.80
N GLU A 94 18.58 0.69 -12.01
CA GLU A 94 18.08 -0.67 -12.19
C GLU A 94 19.05 -1.72 -11.61
N ASP A 95 18.52 -2.84 -11.12
CA ASP A 95 19.34 -3.94 -10.59
C ASP A 95 20.33 -4.49 -11.61
N SER A 96 19.91 -4.65 -12.87
CA SER A 96 20.80 -5.11 -13.94
C SER A 96 22.01 -4.19 -14.15
N ALA A 97 21.83 -2.87 -13.97
CA ALA A 97 22.93 -1.91 -14.07
C ALA A 97 23.87 -1.96 -12.86
N TYR A 98 23.33 -2.24 -11.65
CA TYR A 98 24.12 -2.34 -10.43
C TYR A 98 24.90 -3.66 -10.32
N THR A 99 24.31 -4.79 -10.73
CA THR A 99 24.96 -6.12 -10.67
C THR A 99 25.80 -6.45 -11.89
N GLY A 100 25.65 -5.69 -12.98
CA GLY A 100 26.39 -5.88 -14.23
C GLY A 100 27.86 -5.42 -14.15
N SER A 101 28.62 -5.68 -15.21
CA SER A 101 30.08 -5.45 -15.26
C SER A 101 30.49 -4.01 -15.59
N GLY A 102 29.76 -3.00 -15.09
CA GLY A 102 30.38 -1.69 -14.82
C GLY A 102 30.00 -0.52 -15.72
N ASP A 103 28.79 0.00 -15.57
CA ASP A 103 28.58 1.45 -15.56
C ASP A 103 27.25 1.81 -14.90
N VAL A 104 27.32 2.28 -13.66
CA VAL A 104 26.14 2.81 -12.96
C VAL A 104 25.75 4.11 -13.65
N PRO A 105 24.49 4.26 -14.12
CA PRO A 105 24.08 5.46 -14.83
C PRO A 105 24.11 6.68 -13.91
N PRO A 106 24.21 7.90 -14.48
CA PRO A 106 24.10 9.12 -13.69
C PRO A 106 22.82 9.13 -12.84
N PRO A 107 22.92 9.44 -11.54
CA PRO A 107 21.80 9.35 -10.63
C PRO A 107 20.75 10.42 -10.96
N ARG A 108 19.47 10.03 -10.99
CA ARG A 108 18.35 10.93 -11.33
C ARG A 108 17.67 11.46 -10.07
N LYS A 109 17.17 12.68 -10.08
CA LYS A 109 16.54 13.28 -8.90
C LYS A 109 15.07 12.89 -8.78
N MET A 110 14.54 12.92 -7.56
CA MET A 110 13.11 12.76 -7.28
C MET A 110 12.25 13.79 -8.04
N LEU A 111 12.75 15.02 -8.22
CA LEU A 111 12.06 16.05 -8.98
C LEU A 111 11.89 15.65 -10.46
N ASP A 112 12.90 15.05 -11.08
CA ASP A 112 12.83 14.60 -12.47
C ASP A 112 11.81 13.47 -12.62
N PHE A 113 11.76 12.57 -11.64
CA PHE A 113 10.78 11.49 -11.58
C PHE A 113 9.36 12.00 -11.44
N LYS A 114 9.11 13.05 -10.63
CA LYS A 114 7.79 13.68 -10.55
C LYS A 114 7.40 14.39 -11.84
N ARG A 115 8.37 15.00 -12.54
CA ARG A 115 8.14 15.69 -13.82
C ARG A 115 7.89 14.74 -14.99
N ARG A 116 8.17 13.43 -14.84
CA ARG A 116 8.04 12.43 -15.91
C ARG A 116 6.68 12.43 -16.60
N VAL A 117 5.60 12.69 -15.85
CA VAL A 117 4.22 12.65 -16.36
C VAL A 117 3.90 13.81 -17.32
N PHE A 118 4.75 14.83 -17.36
CA PHE A 118 4.61 15.99 -18.25
C PHE A 118 5.56 15.95 -19.46
N ALA A 119 6.37 14.90 -19.58
CA ALA A 119 7.29 14.75 -20.70
C ALA A 119 6.53 14.41 -21.98
N ALA A 120 7.01 14.91 -23.12
CA ALA A 120 6.44 14.61 -24.43
C ALA A 120 6.59 13.12 -24.82
N GLU A 121 7.62 12.47 -24.30
CA GLU A 121 7.92 11.05 -24.52
C GLU A 121 7.87 10.29 -23.20
N GLU A 122 7.59 8.98 -23.27
CA GLU A 122 7.58 8.10 -22.09
C GLU A 122 8.99 8.02 -21.48
N ILE A 123 9.18 8.66 -20.32
CA ILE A 123 10.44 8.58 -19.57
C ILE A 123 10.31 7.49 -18.51
N ALA A 124 10.96 6.35 -18.76
CA ALA A 124 10.97 5.26 -17.82
C ALA A 124 12.12 5.35 -16.80
N PHE A 125 11.78 5.18 -15.52
CA PHE A 125 12.74 5.15 -14.41
C PHE A 125 13.01 3.71 -13.94
N SER A 126 13.87 3.56 -12.93
CA SER A 126 14.16 2.26 -12.32
C SER A 126 12.97 1.73 -11.51
N SER A 127 12.88 0.42 -11.35
CA SER A 127 11.84 -0.20 -10.50
C SER A 127 11.87 0.30 -9.06
N PHE A 128 13.06 0.61 -8.53
CA PHE A 128 13.23 1.25 -7.22
C PHE A 128 12.49 2.58 -7.13
N SER A 129 12.51 3.39 -8.19
CA SER A 129 11.83 4.69 -8.20
C SER A 129 10.32 4.53 -7.99
N TYR A 130 9.71 3.55 -8.67
CA TYR A 130 8.28 3.26 -8.53
C TYR A 130 7.93 2.64 -7.17
N ARG A 131 8.80 1.78 -6.62
CA ARG A 131 8.66 1.24 -5.24
C ARG A 131 8.73 2.36 -4.19
N ILE A 132 9.63 3.32 -4.34
CA ILE A 132 9.75 4.49 -3.45
C ILE A 132 8.48 5.36 -3.51
N GLU A 133 7.94 5.60 -4.70
CA GLU A 133 6.68 6.34 -4.87
C GLU A 133 5.51 5.60 -4.21
N ALA A 134 5.40 4.29 -4.42
CA ALA A 134 4.40 3.44 -3.80
C ALA A 134 4.48 3.50 -2.26
N ALA A 135 5.68 3.37 -1.70
CA ALA A 135 5.90 3.50 -0.26
C ALA A 135 5.51 4.89 0.26
N THR A 136 5.81 5.95 -0.50
CA THR A 136 5.41 7.32 -0.14
C THR A 136 3.89 7.49 -0.14
N ILE A 137 3.17 6.87 -1.07
CA ILE A 137 1.70 6.85 -1.08
C ILE A 137 1.17 6.09 0.15
N LEU A 138 1.76 4.93 0.49
CA LEU A 138 1.44 4.20 1.71
C LEU A 138 1.64 5.09 2.96
N CYS A 139 2.75 5.82 3.04
CA CYS A 139 3.00 6.77 4.12
C CYS A 139 1.86 7.80 4.26
N ARG A 140 1.40 8.38 3.14
CA ARG A 140 0.27 9.33 3.15
C ARG A 140 -1.03 8.68 3.65
N VAL A 141 -1.32 7.43 3.28
CA VAL A 141 -2.46 6.66 3.81
C VAL A 141 -2.34 6.49 5.32
N LEU A 142 -1.16 6.10 5.81
CA LEU A 142 -0.93 5.89 7.25
C LEU A 142 -1.14 7.19 8.04
N VAL A 143 -0.62 8.32 7.56
CA VAL A 143 -0.84 9.64 8.18
C VAL A 143 -2.32 9.97 8.20
N LEU A 144 -3.01 9.91 7.05
CA LEU A 144 -4.44 10.24 6.95
C LEU A 144 -5.29 9.43 7.93
N ASN A 145 -5.02 8.13 8.06
CA ASN A 145 -5.76 7.23 8.95
C ASN A 145 -5.56 7.52 10.44
N ARG A 146 -4.55 8.33 10.82
CA ARG A 146 -4.32 8.74 12.21
C ARG A 146 -4.89 10.10 12.56
N LEU A 147 -5.30 10.88 11.57
CA LEU A 147 -5.95 12.16 11.81
C LEU A 147 -7.35 11.91 12.37
N ARG A 148 -7.71 12.68 13.40
CA ARG A 148 -9.08 12.68 13.92
C ARG A 148 -10.03 13.32 12.91
N ASP A 149 -9.61 14.46 12.35
CA ASP A 149 -10.35 15.22 11.37
C ASP A 149 -9.45 15.55 10.18
N TYR A 150 -9.99 15.44 8.97
CA TYR A 150 -9.31 15.83 7.73
C TYR A 150 -10.31 16.31 6.68
N HIS A 151 -9.87 17.23 5.82
CA HIS A 151 -10.66 17.68 4.67
C HIS A 151 -10.83 16.55 3.64
N ARG A 152 -12.02 16.45 3.01
CA ARG A 152 -12.34 15.40 2.03
C ARG A 152 -11.36 15.36 0.85
N ASP A 153 -10.78 16.50 0.50
CA ASP A 153 -9.78 16.60 -0.56
C ASP A 153 -8.47 15.87 -0.23
N HIS A 154 -8.11 15.70 1.04
CA HIS A 154 -6.93 14.92 1.41
C HIS A 154 -7.12 13.43 1.10
N LEU A 155 -8.31 12.89 1.38
CA LEU A 155 -8.69 11.55 0.96
C LEU A 155 -8.65 11.45 -0.56
N GLN A 156 -9.32 12.37 -1.26
CA GLN A 156 -9.39 12.37 -2.72
C GLN A 156 -7.99 12.50 -3.38
N ALA A 157 -7.09 13.29 -2.80
CA ALA A 157 -5.72 13.44 -3.30
C ALA A 157 -4.87 12.18 -3.13
N ILE A 158 -5.15 11.35 -2.12
CA ILE A 158 -4.51 10.05 -1.93
C ILE A 158 -5.11 9.02 -2.89
N GLU A 159 -6.44 9.01 -3.06
CA GLU A 159 -7.13 8.19 -4.06
C GLU A 159 -6.56 8.43 -5.47
N ASN A 160 -6.45 9.71 -5.84
CA ASN A 160 -5.89 10.10 -7.13
C ASN A 160 -4.45 9.61 -7.27
N ALA A 161 -3.65 9.65 -6.21
CA ALA A 161 -2.27 9.15 -6.25
C ALA A 161 -2.20 7.62 -6.40
N LEU A 162 -3.05 6.86 -5.70
CA LEU A 162 -3.12 5.40 -5.82
C LEU A 162 -3.46 4.97 -7.26
N VAL A 163 -4.48 5.60 -7.86
CA VAL A 163 -4.91 5.29 -9.23
C VAL A 163 -3.90 5.81 -10.26
N SER A 164 -3.40 7.03 -10.07
CA SER A 164 -2.40 7.65 -10.95
C SER A 164 -1.11 6.84 -11.00
N TRP A 165 -0.67 6.26 -9.88
CA TRP A 165 0.56 5.46 -9.84
C TRP A 165 0.52 4.33 -10.87
N VAL A 166 -0.57 3.55 -10.89
CA VAL A 166 -0.72 2.41 -11.82
C VAL A 166 -0.80 2.91 -13.28
N ASN A 167 -1.57 3.97 -13.53
CA ASN A 167 -1.79 4.49 -14.88
C ASN A 167 -0.57 5.17 -15.51
N HIS A 168 0.42 5.58 -14.70
CA HIS A 168 1.65 6.21 -15.17
C HIS A 168 2.87 5.30 -15.03
N LEU A 169 2.65 3.99 -14.87
CA LEU A 169 3.72 3.02 -15.08
C LEU A 169 4.05 2.95 -16.58
N PRO A 170 5.34 2.99 -16.95
CA PRO A 170 5.74 2.80 -18.33
C PRO A 170 5.47 1.36 -18.75
N SER A 171 5.30 1.15 -20.06
CA SER A 171 4.90 -0.14 -20.63
C SER A 171 5.77 -1.30 -20.13
N ARG A 172 7.08 -1.08 -20.00
CA ARG A 172 8.07 -2.07 -19.53
C ARG A 172 7.99 -2.42 -18.03
N LYS A 173 7.17 -1.72 -17.24
CA LYS A 173 7.00 -1.90 -15.78
C LYS A 173 5.55 -2.22 -15.40
N LEU A 174 4.66 -2.44 -16.37
CA LEU A 174 3.28 -2.85 -16.13
C LEU A 174 3.21 -4.28 -15.60
N ASP A 175 4.05 -5.16 -16.14
CA ASP A 175 4.10 -6.56 -15.76
C ASP A 175 5.18 -6.80 -14.71
N ILE A 176 4.84 -7.63 -13.72
CA ILE A 176 5.77 -8.08 -12.67
C ILE A 176 6.81 -9.06 -13.22
N VAL A 177 6.44 -9.80 -14.27
CA VAL A 177 7.26 -10.83 -14.89
C VAL A 177 7.61 -10.41 -16.30
N ASP A 178 8.90 -10.45 -16.62
CA ASP A 178 9.37 -10.13 -17.97
C ASP A 178 9.09 -11.26 -18.98
N SER A 179 9.36 -11.01 -20.25
CA SER A 179 9.17 -11.99 -21.33
C SER A 179 10.02 -13.26 -21.20
N TYR A 180 11.02 -13.27 -20.31
CA TYR A 180 11.89 -14.41 -20.02
C TYR A 180 11.47 -15.16 -18.75
N GLY A 181 10.41 -14.73 -18.06
CA GLY A 181 9.93 -15.33 -16.82
C GLY A 181 10.66 -14.84 -15.57
N ASN A 182 11.51 -13.81 -15.65
CA ASN A 182 12.14 -13.22 -14.48
C ASN A 182 11.17 -12.28 -13.77
N VAL A 183 11.12 -12.39 -12.45
CA VAL A 183 10.33 -11.50 -11.59
C VAL A 183 11.14 -10.24 -11.28
N ASP A 184 10.60 -9.07 -11.61
CA ASP A 184 11.10 -7.81 -11.09
C ASP A 184 10.59 -7.63 -9.65
N GLU A 185 11.41 -8.02 -8.68
CA GLU A 185 11.06 -7.99 -7.25
C GLU A 185 10.68 -6.59 -6.77
N MET A 186 11.28 -5.54 -7.33
CA MET A 186 10.97 -4.16 -6.94
C MET A 186 9.60 -3.72 -7.45
N ILE A 187 9.23 -4.08 -8.69
CA ILE A 187 7.88 -3.85 -9.22
C ILE A 187 6.84 -4.72 -8.51
N PHE A 188 7.14 -5.99 -8.23
CA PHE A 188 6.29 -6.85 -7.40
C PHE A 188 5.97 -6.18 -6.06
N GLN A 189 7.01 -5.73 -5.33
CA GLN A 189 6.82 -5.04 -4.07
C GLN A 189 6.03 -3.73 -4.23
N ALA A 190 6.26 -2.97 -5.31
CA ALA A 190 5.54 -1.73 -5.55
C ALA A 190 4.03 -1.95 -5.77
N HIS A 191 3.64 -2.93 -6.59
CA HIS A 191 2.23 -3.32 -6.75
C HIS A 191 1.62 -3.80 -5.43
N LEU A 192 2.35 -4.62 -4.67
CA LEU A 192 1.89 -5.09 -3.37
C LEU A 192 1.69 -3.93 -2.38
N ILE A 193 2.60 -2.95 -2.36
CA ILE A 193 2.49 -1.75 -1.53
C ILE A 193 1.26 -0.93 -1.91
N ILE A 194 0.99 -0.71 -3.20
CA ILE A 194 -0.18 0.04 -3.65
C ILE A 194 -1.48 -0.69 -3.29
N ALA A 195 -1.53 -2.00 -3.50
CA ALA A 195 -2.67 -2.81 -3.10
C ALA A 195 -2.88 -2.76 -1.58
N TYR A 196 -1.80 -2.85 -0.80
CA TYR A 196 -1.85 -2.76 0.66
C TYR A 196 -2.29 -1.38 1.15
N ALA A 197 -1.75 -0.31 0.59
CA ALA A 197 -2.15 1.06 0.87
C ALA A 197 -3.64 1.29 0.55
N THR A 198 -4.12 0.73 -0.56
CA THR A 198 -5.54 0.80 -0.95
C THR A 198 -6.41 0.06 0.07
N MET A 199 -6.03 -1.16 0.50
CA MET A 199 -6.75 -1.88 1.56
C MET A 199 -6.81 -1.06 2.86
N LEU A 200 -5.69 -0.50 3.30
CA LEU A 200 -5.61 0.32 4.52
C LEU A 200 -6.40 1.62 4.41
N LEU A 201 -6.52 2.22 3.22
CA LEU A 201 -7.30 3.43 3.01
C LEU A 201 -8.80 3.14 3.03
N HIS A 202 -9.25 2.08 2.38
CA HIS A 202 -10.68 1.83 2.21
C HIS A 202 -11.30 1.06 3.37
N LEU A 203 -10.60 0.09 3.94
CA LEU A 203 -11.19 -0.80 4.93
C LEU A 203 -11.82 -0.07 6.14
N PRO A 204 -11.14 0.93 6.77
CA PRO A 204 -11.72 1.68 7.89
C PRO A 204 -12.98 2.49 7.53
N ARG A 205 -13.22 2.72 6.23
CA ARG A 205 -14.33 3.54 5.69
C ARG A 205 -15.42 2.67 5.04
N SER A 206 -15.27 1.35 5.10
CA SER A 206 -16.15 0.38 4.45
C SER A 206 -17.29 -0.08 5.38
N ASP A 207 -18.22 -0.86 4.84
CA ASP A 207 -19.23 -1.58 5.62
C ASP A 207 -18.74 -2.98 6.10
N LEU A 208 -17.50 -3.37 5.75
CA LEU A 208 -16.90 -4.62 6.21
C LEU A 208 -16.61 -4.53 7.71
N ARG A 209 -17.02 -5.56 8.45
CA ARG A 209 -16.87 -5.62 9.91
C ARG A 209 -15.63 -6.41 10.29
N PRO A 210 -14.94 -6.04 11.38
CA PRO A 210 -13.91 -6.89 11.97
C PRO A 210 -14.47 -8.28 12.27
N LEU A 211 -13.72 -9.31 11.92
CA LEU A 211 -14.14 -10.71 12.12
C LEU A 211 -13.81 -11.23 13.51
N LEU A 212 -12.77 -10.65 14.13
CA LEU A 212 -12.37 -10.99 15.48
C LEU A 212 -12.99 -10.03 16.49
N THR A 213 -13.46 -10.57 17.60
CA THR A 213 -14.04 -9.80 18.73
C THR A 213 -12.97 -9.19 19.64
N GLN A 214 -11.70 -9.56 19.45
CA GLN A 214 -10.60 -9.07 20.29
C GLN A 214 -10.26 -7.61 19.94
N PRO A 215 -10.12 -6.72 20.94
CA PRO A 215 -9.91 -5.28 20.72
C PRO A 215 -8.54 -4.93 20.10
N ASP A 216 -7.58 -5.87 20.10
CA ASP A 216 -6.25 -5.71 19.49
C ASP A 216 -6.08 -6.68 18.28
N ASP A 217 -7.01 -6.69 17.33
CA ASP A 217 -6.75 -7.34 16.03
C ASP A 217 -5.58 -6.60 15.34
N CYS A 218 -4.40 -7.20 15.39
CA CYS A 218 -3.17 -6.60 14.90
C CYS A 218 -3.18 -6.35 13.39
N PHE A 219 -4.06 -7.02 12.64
CA PHE A 219 -4.10 -6.95 11.19
C PHE A 219 -5.28 -6.14 10.66
N TRP A 220 -6.33 -5.95 11.46
CA TRP A 220 -7.47 -5.12 11.10
C TRP A 220 -7.31 -3.67 11.58
N PRO A 221 -7.17 -2.68 10.67
CA PRO A 221 -7.01 -1.29 11.05
C PRO A 221 -8.28 -0.77 11.75
N SER A 222 -8.13 -0.25 12.97
CA SER A 222 -9.22 0.42 13.70
C SER A 222 -9.52 1.78 13.08
N ALA A 223 -10.79 2.08 12.84
CA ALA A 223 -11.24 3.39 12.40
C ALA A 223 -11.46 4.33 13.60
N PRO A 224 -10.97 5.59 13.56
CA PRO A 224 -11.53 6.66 14.39
C PRO A 224 -13.04 6.77 14.15
N CYS A 225 -13.81 7.13 15.18
CA CYS A 225 -15.22 7.46 15.01
C CYS A 225 -15.33 8.66 14.05
N HIS A 226 -16.16 8.53 13.01
CA HIS A 226 -16.49 9.57 12.02
C HIS A 226 -15.39 9.95 11.01
N LEU A 227 -14.99 9.00 10.15
CA LEU A 227 -14.15 9.31 8.99
C LEU A 227 -14.93 10.06 7.90
N SER A 228 -14.53 11.31 7.63
CA SER A 228 -15.06 12.10 6.51
C SER A 228 -14.72 11.41 5.17
N SER A 229 -15.70 11.25 4.29
CA SER A 229 -15.49 10.63 2.97
C SER A 229 -16.27 11.31 1.86
N THR A 230 -15.72 11.26 0.65
CA THR A 230 -16.35 11.67 -0.60
C THR A 230 -17.23 10.55 -1.19
N PHE A 231 -16.96 9.28 -0.81
CA PHE A 231 -17.66 8.12 -1.36
C PHE A 231 -18.60 7.44 -0.35
N PRO A 232 -19.66 6.75 -0.81
CA PRO A 232 -20.46 5.87 0.03
C PRO A 232 -19.61 4.72 0.62
N ARG A 233 -19.98 4.21 1.80
CA ARG A 233 -19.28 3.10 2.46
C ARG A 233 -19.20 1.84 1.60
N LEU A 234 -20.24 1.54 0.83
CA LEU A 234 -20.25 0.44 -0.15
C LEU A 234 -19.10 0.54 -1.17
N VAL A 235 -18.80 1.75 -1.67
CA VAL A 235 -17.70 1.97 -2.61
C VAL A 235 -16.36 1.66 -1.95
N HIS A 236 -16.20 2.00 -0.66
CA HIS A 236 -15.02 1.59 0.09
C HIS A 236 -14.94 0.07 0.26
N SER A 237 -16.05 -0.62 0.55
CA SER A 237 -16.07 -2.10 0.60
C SER A 237 -15.61 -2.74 -0.70
N ILE A 238 -16.10 -2.23 -1.84
CA ILE A 238 -15.73 -2.71 -3.18
C ILE A 238 -14.23 -2.46 -3.42
N LYS A 239 -13.73 -1.25 -3.15
CA LYS A 239 -12.32 -0.90 -3.37
C LYS A 239 -11.36 -1.68 -2.45
N ALA A 240 -11.73 -1.92 -1.20
CA ALA A 240 -10.96 -2.76 -0.28
C ALA A 240 -10.91 -4.22 -0.76
N THR A 241 -12.05 -4.77 -1.17
CA THR A 241 -12.15 -6.12 -1.75
C THR A 241 -11.30 -6.24 -3.00
N GLU A 242 -11.43 -5.29 -3.92
CA GLU A 242 -10.66 -5.28 -5.17
C GLU A 242 -9.15 -5.18 -4.92
N ALA A 243 -8.72 -4.36 -3.96
CA ALA A 243 -7.32 -4.28 -3.57
C ALA A 243 -6.79 -5.59 -2.98
N SER A 244 -7.58 -6.29 -2.16
CA SER A 244 -7.21 -7.62 -1.66
C SER A 244 -7.11 -8.65 -2.80
N ARG A 245 -7.98 -8.57 -3.81
CA ARG A 245 -7.88 -9.41 -5.02
C ARG A 245 -6.54 -9.19 -5.73
N ARG A 246 -6.11 -7.95 -5.91
CA ARG A 246 -4.80 -7.64 -6.53
C ARG A 246 -3.63 -8.26 -5.76
N VAL A 247 -3.69 -8.29 -4.42
CA VAL A 247 -2.67 -9.01 -3.62
C VAL A 247 -2.64 -10.50 -3.97
N SER A 248 -3.79 -11.19 -3.99
CA SER A 248 -3.85 -12.60 -4.35
C SER A 248 -3.39 -12.88 -5.79
N ASP A 249 -3.71 -11.98 -6.72
CA ASP A 249 -3.35 -12.13 -8.13
C ASP A 249 -1.82 -11.96 -8.31
N SER A 250 -1.20 -10.95 -7.66
CA SER A 250 0.26 -10.78 -7.67
C SER A 250 1.00 -11.98 -7.07
N ILE A 251 0.49 -12.56 -5.99
CA ILE A 251 1.08 -13.75 -5.36
C ILE A 251 0.94 -15.00 -6.25
N SER A 252 -0.16 -15.11 -7.00
CA SER A 252 -0.34 -16.21 -7.95
C SER A 252 0.68 -16.17 -9.08
N ILE A 253 1.10 -14.97 -9.50
CA ILE A 253 2.16 -14.76 -10.50
C ILE A 253 3.55 -15.06 -9.91
N CYS A 254 3.77 -14.71 -8.64
CA CYS A 254 5.05 -14.91 -7.94
C CYS A 254 4.87 -15.85 -6.72
N PRO A 255 4.68 -17.16 -6.93
CA PRO A 255 4.26 -18.06 -5.85
C PRO A 255 5.36 -18.38 -4.82
N ASN A 256 6.63 -18.06 -5.11
CA ASN A 256 7.74 -18.38 -4.22
C ASN A 256 7.86 -17.37 -3.07
N ILE A 257 6.94 -17.46 -2.11
CA ILE A 257 6.82 -16.51 -1.01
C ILE A 257 8.07 -16.38 -0.14
N GLN A 258 8.92 -17.41 -0.10
CA GLN A 258 10.15 -17.42 0.69
C GLN A 258 11.24 -16.51 0.12
N LYS A 259 11.13 -16.11 -1.16
CA LYS A 259 12.05 -15.17 -1.81
C LYS A 259 11.68 -13.70 -1.61
N HIS A 260 10.45 -13.43 -1.16
CA HIS A 260 9.98 -12.06 -0.96
C HIS A 260 10.34 -11.52 0.42
N THR A 261 10.32 -10.20 0.54
CA THR A 261 10.54 -9.49 1.81
C THR A 261 9.52 -9.93 2.89
N PRO A 262 9.91 -10.04 4.18
CA PRO A 262 8.95 -10.32 5.26
C PRO A 262 7.86 -9.24 5.41
N PHE A 263 8.06 -8.04 4.84
CA PHE A 263 7.03 -7.00 4.81
C PHE A 263 5.78 -7.36 4.00
N VAL A 264 5.78 -8.48 3.25
CA VAL A 264 4.55 -9.00 2.61
C VAL A 264 3.54 -9.56 3.62
N ILE A 265 3.98 -10.00 4.81
CA ILE A 265 3.16 -10.74 5.77
C ILE A 265 1.89 -9.96 6.21
N PRO A 266 1.96 -8.68 6.60
CA PRO A 266 0.76 -7.93 6.98
C PRO A 266 -0.22 -7.74 5.82
N ALA A 267 0.27 -7.58 4.60
CA ALA A 267 -0.57 -7.45 3.41
C ALA A 267 -1.31 -8.76 3.10
N LEU A 268 -0.64 -9.91 3.24
CA LEU A 268 -1.26 -11.22 3.11
C LEU A 268 -2.35 -11.45 4.17
N ALA A 269 -2.04 -11.14 5.43
CA ALA A 269 -3.01 -11.28 6.53
C ALA A 269 -4.26 -10.43 6.28
N LEU A 270 -4.08 -9.15 5.96
CA LEU A 270 -5.19 -8.24 5.66
C LEU A 270 -5.98 -8.67 4.43
N CYS A 271 -5.31 -9.16 3.38
CA CYS A 271 -5.94 -9.73 2.20
C CYS A 271 -6.87 -10.90 2.58
N GLY A 272 -6.38 -11.87 3.37
CA GLY A 272 -7.19 -13.01 3.82
C GLY A 272 -8.41 -12.57 4.64
N MET A 273 -8.22 -11.64 5.58
CA MET A 273 -9.31 -11.13 6.42
C MET A 273 -10.37 -10.35 5.62
N ILE A 274 -9.96 -9.53 4.65
CA ILE A 274 -10.92 -8.83 3.77
C ILE A 274 -11.69 -9.83 2.91
N GLN A 275 -11.02 -10.83 2.32
CA GLN A 275 -11.69 -11.84 1.50
C GLN A 275 -12.73 -12.64 2.31
N LEU A 276 -12.43 -12.97 3.56
CA LEU A 276 -13.37 -13.59 4.50
C LEU A 276 -14.53 -12.66 4.87
N ALA A 277 -14.26 -11.38 5.17
CA ALA A 277 -15.31 -10.43 5.51
C ALA A 277 -16.25 -10.16 4.33
N THR A 278 -15.70 -10.14 3.12
CA THR A 278 -16.47 -9.99 1.89
C THR A 278 -17.30 -11.24 1.58
N SER A 279 -16.79 -12.45 1.82
CA SER A 279 -17.54 -13.69 1.52
C SER A 279 -18.83 -13.82 2.31
N ILE A 280 -18.94 -13.20 3.50
CA ILE A 280 -20.17 -13.15 4.29
C ILE A 280 -21.28 -12.34 3.59
N ASN A 281 -20.89 -11.33 2.81
CA ASN A 281 -21.83 -10.38 2.20
C ASN A 281 -22.13 -10.69 0.73
N HIS A 282 -21.35 -11.56 0.08
CA HIS A 282 -21.52 -11.94 -1.32
C HIS A 282 -22.42 -13.18 -1.48
N SER A 283 -22.95 -13.37 -2.69
CA SER A 283 -23.74 -14.56 -3.04
C SER A 283 -22.89 -15.83 -3.02
N GLU A 284 -23.55 -16.99 -2.89
CA GLU A 284 -22.90 -18.30 -2.91
C GLU A 284 -22.14 -18.57 -4.22
N GLU A 285 -22.53 -17.94 -5.34
CA GLU A 285 -21.83 -18.03 -6.63
C GLU A 285 -20.40 -17.49 -6.58
N CYS A 286 -20.12 -16.53 -5.68
CA CYS A 286 -18.79 -15.96 -5.49
C CYS A 286 -17.96 -16.69 -4.43
N PHE A 287 -18.56 -17.68 -3.73
CA PHE A 287 -17.93 -18.33 -2.59
C PHE A 287 -16.60 -18.99 -2.97
N ASP A 288 -16.56 -19.73 -4.07
CA ASP A 288 -15.38 -20.45 -4.54
C ASP A 288 -14.20 -19.50 -4.80
N HIS A 289 -14.48 -18.32 -5.38
CA HIS A 289 -13.47 -17.29 -5.62
C HIS A 289 -12.85 -16.74 -4.33
N HIS A 290 -13.65 -16.55 -3.28
CA HIS A 290 -13.15 -16.08 -1.98
C HIS A 290 -12.41 -17.21 -1.24
N CYS A 291 -12.98 -18.41 -1.23
CA CYS A 291 -12.40 -19.59 -0.59
C CYS A 291 -11.02 -19.94 -1.17
N ASN A 292 -10.87 -19.95 -2.50
CA ASN A 292 -9.59 -20.21 -3.16
C ASN A 292 -8.54 -19.13 -2.84
N ARG A 293 -8.94 -17.85 -2.78
CA ARG A 293 -8.03 -16.76 -2.38
C ARG A 293 -7.58 -16.90 -0.93
N VAL A 294 -8.49 -17.17 0.00
CA VAL A 294 -8.14 -17.40 1.41
C VAL A 294 -7.22 -18.61 1.53
N THR A 295 -7.48 -19.69 0.78
CA THR A 295 -6.65 -20.90 0.76
C THR A 295 -5.24 -20.61 0.27
N LEU A 296 -5.09 -19.84 -0.82
CA LEU A 296 -3.79 -19.38 -1.32
C LEU A 296 -3.02 -18.61 -0.24
N ILE A 297 -3.66 -17.62 0.38
CA ILE A 297 -3.06 -16.79 1.44
C ILE A 297 -2.63 -17.64 2.64
N LEU A 298 -3.47 -18.58 3.08
CA LEU A 298 -3.12 -19.52 4.15
C LEU A 298 -1.92 -20.39 3.78
N GLY A 299 -1.84 -20.85 2.53
CA GLY A 299 -0.69 -21.58 2.00
C GLY A 299 0.60 -20.76 2.07
N CYS A 300 0.55 -19.50 1.63
CA CYS A 300 1.66 -18.57 1.72
C CYS A 300 2.11 -18.34 3.17
N LEU A 301 1.20 -17.97 4.07
CA LEU A 301 1.49 -17.74 5.48
C LEU A 301 2.03 -19.00 6.17
N LYS A 302 1.50 -20.18 5.85
CA LYS A 302 1.99 -21.48 6.35
C LYS A 302 3.42 -21.77 5.91
N SER A 303 3.79 -21.38 4.69
CA SER A 303 5.16 -21.52 4.20
C SER A 303 6.10 -20.53 4.89
N THR A 304 5.68 -19.26 4.99
CA THR A 304 6.47 -18.17 5.56
C THR A 304 6.73 -18.33 7.06
N LYS A 305 5.75 -18.84 7.83
CA LYS A 305 5.90 -19.03 9.28
C LYS A 305 6.95 -20.07 9.69
N ARG A 306 7.44 -20.89 8.75
CA ARG A 306 8.57 -21.79 8.99
C ARG A 306 9.87 -21.04 9.27
N THR A 307 9.98 -19.81 8.76
CA THR A 307 11.19 -18.98 8.87
C THR A 307 10.93 -17.74 9.73
N TRP A 308 9.77 -17.10 9.53
CA TRP A 308 9.46 -15.80 10.14
C TRP A 308 8.35 -15.93 11.17
N GLY A 309 8.67 -15.76 12.45
CA GLY A 309 7.72 -15.86 13.56
C GLY A 309 6.51 -14.91 13.46
N SER A 310 6.66 -13.74 12.81
CA SER A 310 5.53 -12.82 12.61
C SER A 310 4.42 -13.40 11.72
N ALA A 311 4.74 -14.36 10.85
CA ALA A 311 3.75 -15.04 10.02
C ALA A 311 2.92 -16.07 10.78
N GLU A 312 3.35 -16.51 11.98
CA GLU A 312 2.59 -17.45 12.80
C GLU A 312 1.29 -16.80 13.29
N CYS A 313 1.38 -15.63 13.91
CA CYS A 313 0.22 -14.86 14.35
C CYS A 313 -0.73 -14.52 13.18
N ALA A 314 -0.17 -14.12 12.03
CA ALA A 314 -0.95 -13.88 10.82
C ALA A 314 -1.69 -15.13 10.33
N TYR A 315 -0.99 -16.27 10.29
CA TYR A 315 -1.57 -17.55 9.88
C TYR A 315 -2.71 -17.97 10.80
N ASP A 316 -2.51 -17.91 12.11
CA ASP A 316 -3.52 -18.37 13.08
C ASP A 316 -4.75 -17.46 13.10
N CYS A 317 -4.55 -16.16 12.93
CA CYS A 317 -5.63 -15.18 12.78
C CYS A 317 -6.53 -15.50 11.57
N VAL A 318 -5.93 -15.64 10.38
CA VAL A 318 -6.68 -15.94 9.15
C VAL A 318 -7.29 -17.34 9.22
N ARG A 319 -6.55 -18.34 9.73
CA ARG A 319 -7.02 -19.73 9.79
C ARG A 319 -8.21 -19.89 10.72
N SER A 320 -8.16 -19.28 11.92
CA SER A 320 -9.26 -19.40 12.89
C SER A 320 -10.52 -18.73 12.35
N SER A 321 -10.40 -17.51 11.81
CA SER A 321 -11.52 -16.81 11.18
C SER A 321 -12.09 -17.59 9.98
N ALA A 322 -11.22 -18.18 9.15
CA ALA A 322 -11.65 -19.00 8.02
C ALA A 322 -12.37 -20.28 8.46
N ALA A 323 -11.92 -20.93 9.53
CA ALA A 323 -12.58 -22.11 10.07
C ALA A 323 -14.00 -21.75 10.58
N ASP A 324 -14.16 -20.60 11.22
CA ASP A 324 -15.47 -20.18 11.74
C ASP A 324 -16.45 -19.78 10.61
N ILE A 325 -15.95 -19.13 9.55
CA ILE A 325 -16.80 -18.54 8.50
C ILE A 325 -17.05 -19.51 7.34
N LEU A 326 -16.03 -20.28 6.92
CA LEU A 326 -16.10 -21.05 5.69
C LEU A 326 -16.56 -22.50 5.93
N SER A 327 -16.47 -23.05 7.14
CA SER A 327 -16.74 -24.49 7.38
C SER A 327 -18.15 -24.90 6.94
N ASP A 328 -19.19 -24.20 7.41
CA ASP A 328 -20.57 -24.51 7.04
C ASP A 328 -20.82 -24.38 5.52
N SER A 329 -20.21 -23.39 4.89
CA SER A 329 -20.31 -23.16 3.45
C SER A 329 -19.56 -24.22 2.63
N ILE A 330 -18.41 -24.70 3.11
CA ILE A 330 -17.66 -25.81 2.50
C ILE A 330 -18.46 -27.11 2.59
N GLU A 331 -19.12 -27.38 3.72
CA GLU A 331 -19.96 -28.57 3.88
C GLU A 331 -21.14 -28.57 2.90
N LYS A 332 -21.83 -27.44 2.78
CA LYS A 332 -22.92 -27.25 1.80
C LYS A 332 -22.42 -27.41 0.37
N TRP A 333 -21.30 -26.79 0.03
CA TRP A 333 -20.72 -26.84 -1.31
C TRP A 333 -20.29 -28.26 -1.72
N ASN A 334 -19.71 -29.05 -0.81
CA ASN A 334 -19.34 -30.45 -1.07
C ASN A 334 -20.54 -31.40 -1.18
N ALA A 335 -21.70 -31.02 -0.65
CA ALA A 335 -22.93 -31.81 -0.73
C ALA A 335 -23.67 -31.62 -2.07
N GLU A 336 -23.45 -30.53 -2.79
CA GLU A 336 -24.04 -30.31 -4.11
C GLU A 336 -23.24 -31.04 -5.22
N PRO A 337 -23.89 -31.82 -6.10
CA PRO A 337 -23.21 -32.35 -7.28
C PRO A 337 -22.74 -31.20 -8.16
N LEU A 338 -21.52 -31.32 -8.73
CA LEU A 338 -20.97 -30.38 -9.71
C LEU A 338 -22.03 -30.04 -10.77
N LYS A 339 -22.57 -28.82 -10.73
CA LYS A 339 -23.53 -28.36 -11.74
C LYS A 339 -22.83 -28.42 -13.09
N SER A 340 -23.42 -29.16 -14.03
CA SER A 340 -22.92 -29.30 -15.40
C SER A 340 -22.67 -27.93 -16.01
N ILE A 341 -21.54 -27.78 -16.71
CA ILE A 341 -21.14 -26.57 -17.46
C ILE A 341 -22.37 -26.05 -18.22
N PRO A 342 -22.83 -24.80 -17.99
CA PRO A 342 -23.90 -24.23 -18.78
C PRO A 342 -23.42 -24.07 -20.21
N THR A 343 -24.03 -24.80 -21.15
CA THR A 343 -23.92 -24.50 -22.58
C THR A 343 -24.44 -23.08 -22.80
N PRO A 344 -23.75 -22.23 -23.57
CA PRO A 344 -24.21 -20.86 -23.80
C PRO A 344 -25.54 -20.91 -24.56
N GLN A 345 -26.63 -20.66 -23.85
CA GLN A 345 -27.92 -20.39 -24.46
C GLN A 345 -27.97 -18.90 -24.79
N ASN A 346 -28.03 -18.59 -26.08
CA ASN A 346 -28.42 -17.29 -26.58
C ASN A 346 -29.81 -16.95 -26.03
N SER A 347 -29.90 -15.89 -25.23
CA SER A 347 -31.16 -15.23 -24.91
C SER A 347 -31.04 -13.77 -25.29
N ASP A 348 -31.44 -13.48 -26.53
CA ASP A 348 -32.05 -12.20 -26.87
C ASP A 348 -33.32 -12.08 -26.01
N ASP A 349 -33.38 -11.05 -25.15
CA ASP A 349 -34.61 -10.29 -24.91
C ASP A 349 -34.29 -9.04 -24.10
N VAL A 350 -34.33 -7.90 -24.81
CA VAL A 350 -34.24 -6.56 -24.24
C VAL A 350 -35.66 -6.11 -23.91
N GLU A 351 -36.00 -6.07 -22.63
CA GLU A 351 -37.19 -5.33 -22.18
C GLU A 351 -36.78 -4.16 -21.27
N ARG A 352 -37.10 -2.96 -21.76
CA ARG A 352 -36.71 -1.65 -21.25
C ARG A 352 -37.81 -1.13 -20.35
N THR A 353 -37.56 -0.99 -19.05
CA THR A 353 -38.42 -0.21 -18.16
C THR A 353 -37.63 0.89 -17.48
N SER A 354 -38.15 2.11 -17.62
CA SER A 354 -37.59 3.37 -17.16
C SER A 354 -38.32 3.82 -15.91
N GLN A 355 -37.63 4.10 -14.80
CA GLN A 355 -38.20 4.87 -13.69
C GLN A 355 -37.17 5.77 -12.96
N SER A 356 -37.56 7.04 -12.92
CA SER A 356 -37.27 8.22 -12.08
C SER A 356 -36.26 8.20 -10.91
N ALA A 357 -35.56 9.34 -10.79
CA ALA A 357 -34.69 9.76 -9.70
C ALA A 357 -35.43 10.22 -8.41
N PRO A 358 -34.76 10.25 -7.24
CA PRO A 358 -35.21 11.00 -6.07
C PRO A 358 -34.30 12.23 -5.73
N PRO A 359 -34.77 13.17 -4.88
CA PRO A 359 -34.20 14.50 -4.73
C PRO A 359 -33.15 14.64 -3.62
N ALA A 360 -32.45 15.78 -3.67
CA ALA A 360 -31.39 16.23 -2.77
C ALA A 360 -31.86 16.53 -1.33
N VAL A 361 -30.98 16.30 -0.36
CA VAL A 361 -31.12 16.77 1.03
C VAL A 361 -29.87 17.55 1.46
N THR A 362 -30.16 18.64 2.14
CA THR A 362 -29.36 19.77 2.61
C THR A 362 -28.30 19.43 3.67
N VAL A 363 -27.17 20.14 3.63
CA VAL A 363 -26.09 20.11 4.63
C VAL A 363 -26.31 21.23 5.64
N ALA A 364 -26.20 20.92 6.94
CA ALA A 364 -26.18 21.90 8.02
C ALA A 364 -24.74 22.13 8.51
N GLU A 365 -24.39 23.40 8.68
CA GLU A 365 -23.13 23.90 9.25
C GLU A 365 -23.08 23.74 10.78
N GLY A 366 -21.88 23.56 11.34
CA GLY A 366 -21.70 23.55 12.79
C GLY A 366 -20.29 23.25 13.30
N GLN A 367 -19.44 24.29 13.27
CA GLN A 367 -18.46 24.72 14.28
C GLN A 367 -17.32 23.77 14.73
N GLY A 368 -16.11 24.33 14.64
CA GLY A 368 -14.83 23.65 14.82
C GLY A 368 -14.33 23.55 16.26
N LEU A 369 -13.28 22.76 16.43
CA LEU A 369 -12.35 22.84 17.56
C LEU A 369 -11.03 22.10 17.25
N MET A 370 -9.96 22.91 17.22
CA MET A 370 -8.52 22.66 17.46
C MET A 370 -7.89 21.28 17.14
N ILE A 371 -7.04 21.27 16.11
CA ILE A 371 -6.18 20.17 15.65
C ILE A 371 -4.80 20.25 16.36
N PRO A 372 -4.22 19.13 16.84
CA PRO A 372 -2.82 19.07 17.24
C PRO A 372 -1.88 19.03 16.02
N GLU A 373 -0.81 19.82 16.03
CA GLU A 373 0.20 19.93 14.96
C GLU A 373 0.83 18.56 14.60
N LEU A 374 0.47 18.04 13.42
CA LEU A 374 1.28 17.07 12.67
C LEU A 374 1.86 17.80 11.46
N ALA A 375 3.18 17.67 11.28
CA ALA A 375 4.02 18.49 10.42
C ALA A 375 3.61 18.52 8.92
N PRO A 376 3.95 19.60 8.17
CA PRO A 376 3.26 20.01 6.94
C PRO A 376 3.64 19.24 5.65
N GLY A 377 4.46 18.19 5.71
CA GLY A 377 5.06 17.59 4.51
C GLY A 377 4.18 16.62 3.73
N PHE A 378 3.09 16.12 4.32
CA PHE A 378 2.31 14.99 3.77
C PHE A 378 0.87 15.35 3.38
N ILE A 379 0.42 16.53 3.78
CA ILE A 379 -0.95 17.02 3.65
C ILE A 379 -0.84 18.51 3.30
N ASP A 380 -1.45 18.91 2.18
CA ASP A 380 -1.44 20.29 1.74
C ASP A 380 -2.23 21.18 2.73
N PRO A 381 -1.60 22.15 3.42
CA PRO A 381 -2.29 23.01 4.37
C PRO A 381 -3.28 23.98 3.70
N THR A 382 -3.23 24.17 2.38
CA THR A 382 -4.08 25.14 1.68
C THR A 382 -5.57 24.78 1.68
N CYS A 383 -5.93 23.51 1.91
CA CYS A 383 -7.34 23.09 2.03
C CYS A 383 -8.04 23.59 3.31
N TYR A 384 -7.31 24.19 4.26
CA TYR A 384 -7.88 24.77 5.49
C TYR A 384 -8.19 26.27 5.38
N ASN A 385 -7.73 26.96 4.32
CA ASN A 385 -7.91 28.40 4.20
C ASN A 385 -9.12 28.75 3.32
N ALA A 386 -10.29 28.88 3.95
CA ALA A 386 -11.47 29.50 3.35
C ALA A 386 -11.23 30.97 2.94
N SER A 387 -10.10 31.57 3.35
CA SER A 387 -9.72 32.95 3.03
C SER A 387 -9.40 33.19 1.54
N PHE A 388 -9.15 32.15 0.74
CA PHE A 388 -8.88 32.32 -0.70
C PHE A 388 -10.13 32.63 -1.53
N PHE A 389 -11.33 32.42 -1.00
CA PHE A 389 -12.59 32.71 -1.70
C PHE A 389 -13.25 34.04 -1.29
N ASN A 390 -12.68 34.77 -0.32
CA ASN A 390 -13.24 36.05 0.17
C ASN A 390 -12.61 37.30 -0.46
N CYS A 391 -11.74 37.16 -1.46
CA CYS A 391 -11.26 38.30 -2.27
C CYS A 391 -11.67 38.13 -3.73
N LEU A 392 -12.97 38.02 -4.00
CA LEU A 392 -13.48 38.54 -5.27
C LEU A 392 -13.63 40.03 -5.08
N ALA A 393 -12.73 40.80 -5.69
CA ALA A 393 -12.93 42.24 -5.87
C ALA A 393 -14.28 42.43 -6.56
N GLU A 394 -15.12 43.29 -5.99
CA GLU A 394 -16.35 43.77 -6.64
C GLU A 394 -15.98 44.30 -8.03
N PHE A 395 -16.44 43.59 -9.07
CA PHE A 395 -16.44 44.12 -10.41
C PHE A 395 -17.59 45.12 -10.50
N ASP A 396 -17.26 46.40 -10.30
CA ASP A 396 -18.16 47.50 -10.65
C ASP A 396 -18.35 47.52 -12.18
N LEU A 397 -19.55 47.18 -12.63
CA LEU A 397 -20.02 47.45 -13.98
C LEU A 397 -20.58 48.88 -14.00
N SER A 398 -19.78 49.82 -14.48
CA SER A 398 -20.24 51.11 -15.01
C SER A 398 -20.22 51.11 -16.52
#